data_AF-A0A3M0XXC9-F1
#
_entry.id   AF-A0A3M0XXC9-F1
#
_cell.length_a   1.000
_cell.length_b   1.000
_cell.length_c   1.000
_cell.angle_alpha   90.00
_cell.angle_beta   90.00
_cell.angle_gamma   90.00
#
_symmetry.space_group_name_H-M   'P 1'
#
loop_
_entity.id
_entity.type
_entity.pdbx_description
1 polymer ?
#
loop_
_entity_poly.entity_id
_entity_poly.type
_entity_poly.pdbx_seq_one_letter_code
_entity_poly.pdbx_strand_id
1 'polypeptide(L)'
;MARLQDEDVPPRLTPAARRLVALALLALSTAGLAMSLARMAEIERVQRRPPLDTRLDPNCASAAELVLLPGVGPVTAQRIVQSRRQQGRFADAAALARVRGVGRRTVERLAPMLRFDGDCAAGA
;
A
#
# COMPACT_ATOMS: atom_id res chain seq x y z
N MET A 1 -2.60 -65.77 31.39
CA MET A 1 -1.18 -65.35 31.36
C MET A 1 -0.64 -65.54 29.95
N ALA A 2 -0.97 -64.60 29.05
CA ALA A 2 -0.41 -64.54 27.70
C ALA A 2 0.72 -63.50 27.73
N ARG A 3 1.96 -63.94 27.57
CA ARG A 3 3.08 -63.01 27.43
C ARG A 3 2.96 -62.31 26.07
N LEU A 4 2.47 -61.09 26.12
CA LEU A 4 2.88 -59.99 25.26
C LEU A 4 4.41 -59.95 25.21
N GLN A 5 4.95 -59.80 23.98
CA GLN A 5 6.25 -59.22 23.59
C GLN A 5 6.92 -60.04 22.48
N ASP A 6 6.28 -60.06 21.31
CA ASP A 6 7.03 -60.05 20.05
C ASP A 6 6.50 -58.82 19.31
N GLU A 7 6.94 -57.65 19.78
CA GLU A 7 6.79 -56.40 19.03
C GLU A 7 7.80 -56.50 17.88
N ASP A 8 7.25 -56.66 16.68
CA ASP A 8 7.86 -56.58 15.37
C ASP A 8 9.09 -55.64 15.37
N VAL A 9 10.28 -56.19 15.61
CA VAL A 9 11.52 -55.42 15.60
C VAL A 9 11.83 -55.09 14.14
N PRO A 10 11.80 -53.80 13.73
CA PRO A 10 12.03 -53.46 12.34
C PRO A 10 13.42 -53.92 11.89
N PRO A 11 13.59 -54.27 10.60
CA PRO A 11 14.86 -54.75 10.09
C PRO A 11 15.97 -53.74 10.42
N ARG A 12 17.09 -54.23 10.97
CA ARG A 12 18.24 -53.40 11.32
C ARG A 12 18.75 -52.69 10.06
N LEU A 13 18.44 -51.41 9.94
CA LEU A 13 18.97 -50.56 8.86
C LEU A 13 20.50 -50.62 8.89
N THR A 14 21.10 -51.01 7.78
CA THR A 14 22.55 -51.01 7.61
C THR A 14 23.10 -49.60 7.89
N PRO A 15 24.38 -49.46 8.33
CA PRO A 15 24.97 -48.14 8.55
C PRO A 15 24.89 -47.23 7.31
N ALA A 16 24.88 -47.81 6.10
CA ALA A 16 24.64 -47.09 4.85
C ALA A 16 23.19 -46.59 4.73
N ALA A 17 22.19 -47.42 5.01
CA ALA A 17 20.78 -47.02 4.97
C ALA A 17 20.44 -45.93 6.00
N ARG A 18 21.03 -46.01 7.21
CA ARG A 18 20.89 -44.96 8.24
C ARG A 18 21.44 -43.61 7.78
N ARG A 19 22.58 -43.60 7.08
CA ARG A 19 23.17 -42.37 6.52
C ARG A 19 22.30 -41.78 5.41
N LEU A 20 21.75 -42.61 4.53
CA LEU A 20 20.85 -42.14 3.47
C LEU A 20 19.54 -41.55 4.02
N VAL A 21 18.94 -42.18 5.02
CA VAL A 21 17.74 -41.66 5.68
C VAL A 21 18.05 -40.34 6.40
N ALA A 22 19.18 -40.25 7.10
CA ALA A 22 19.60 -39.01 7.76
C ALA A 22 19.85 -37.86 6.78
N LEU A 23 20.50 -38.13 5.64
CA LEU A 23 20.72 -37.14 4.58
C LEU A 23 19.41 -36.68 3.93
N ALA A 24 18.48 -37.60 3.68
CA ALA A 24 17.16 -37.28 3.17
C ALA A 24 16.39 -36.37 4.14
N LEU A 25 16.37 -36.69 5.43
CA LEU A 25 15.74 -35.83 6.45
C LEU A 25 16.36 -34.44 6.51
N LEU A 26 17.69 -34.33 6.45
CA LEU A 26 18.40 -33.04 6.43
C LEU A 26 18.05 -32.21 5.17
N ALA A 27 17.92 -32.86 4.01
CA ALA A 27 17.52 -32.21 2.76
C ALA A 27 16.08 -31.70 2.80
N LEU A 28 15.15 -32.47 3.39
CA LEU A 28 13.76 -32.04 3.56
C LEU A 28 13.66 -30.83 4.52
N SER A 29 14.41 -30.84 5.62
CA SER A 29 14.42 -29.71 6.57
C SER A 29 14.99 -28.43 5.95
N THR A 30 16.08 -28.53 5.19
CA THR A 30 16.70 -27.37 4.52
C THR A 30 15.84 -26.83 3.38
N ALA A 31 15.18 -27.69 2.60
CA ALA A 31 14.23 -27.27 1.57
C ALA A 31 12.99 -26.57 2.16
N GLY A 32 12.46 -27.08 3.28
CA GLY A 32 11.35 -26.44 4.00
C GLY A 32 11.71 -25.05 4.54
N LEU A 33 12.91 -24.90 5.11
CA LEU A 33 13.41 -23.62 5.60
C LEU A 33 13.65 -22.63 4.45
N ALA A 34 14.24 -23.07 3.33
CA ALA A 34 14.45 -22.24 2.14
C ALA A 34 13.12 -21.75 1.55
N MET A 35 12.11 -22.61 1.49
CA MET A 35 10.77 -22.25 1.01
C MET A 35 10.08 -21.24 1.95
N SER A 36 10.24 -21.38 3.27
CA SER A 36 9.70 -20.45 4.27
C SER A 36 10.35 -19.06 4.18
N LEU A 37 11.68 -19.01 4.04
CA LEU A 37 12.41 -17.75 3.85
C LEU A 37 12.06 -17.06 2.52
N ALA A 38 11.85 -17.82 1.44
CA ALA A 38 11.42 -17.28 0.16
C ALA A 38 10.03 -16.62 0.21
N ARG A 39 9.11 -17.12 1.05
CA ARG A 39 7.78 -16.48 1.26
C ARG A 39 7.88 -15.14 1.98
N MET A 40 8.89 -14.95 2.85
CA MET A 40 9.07 -13.69 3.59
C MET A 40 9.46 -12.52 2.67
N ALA A 41 10.12 -12.79 1.54
CA ALA A 41 10.49 -11.77 0.56
C ALA A 41 9.29 -11.23 -0.27
N GLU A 42 8.17 -11.94 -0.32
CA GLU A 42 6.97 -11.50 -1.06
C GLU A 42 6.17 -10.43 -0.28
N ILE A 43 6.23 -10.45 1.06
CA ILE A 43 5.41 -9.60 1.94
C ILE A 43 5.76 -8.11 1.77
N GLU A 44 6.99 -7.78 1.41
CA GLU A 44 7.45 -6.40 1.26
C GLU A 44 6.85 -5.69 0.02
N ARG A 45 6.39 -6.43 -1.00
CA ARG A 45 5.77 -5.84 -2.19
C ARG A 45 4.36 -5.30 -1.93
N VAL A 46 3.66 -5.83 -0.93
CA VAL A 46 2.30 -5.40 -0.57
C VAL A 46 2.33 -4.04 0.16
N GLN A 47 3.43 -3.70 0.83
CA GLN A 47 3.55 -2.46 1.62
C GLN A 47 4.00 -1.23 0.83
N ARG A 48 4.35 -1.38 -0.46
CA ARG A 48 4.69 -0.24 -1.34
C ARG A 48 3.49 0.55 -1.84
N ARG A 49 2.28 0.28 -1.32
CA ARG A 49 1.17 1.20 -1.56
C ARG A 49 1.37 2.37 -0.60
N PRO A 50 1.69 3.58 -1.08
CA PRO A 50 1.75 4.73 -0.19
C PRO A 50 0.41 4.80 0.57
N PRO A 51 0.43 5.23 1.85
CA PRO A 51 -0.81 5.46 2.58
C PRO A 51 -1.76 6.23 1.66
N LEU A 52 -3.02 5.78 1.57
CA LEU A 52 -4.05 6.45 0.79
C LEU A 52 -4.14 7.86 1.37
N ASP A 53 -3.37 8.80 0.80
CA ASP A 53 -3.37 10.17 1.24
C ASP A 53 -4.77 10.69 0.92
N THR A 54 -5.58 10.82 1.97
CA THR A 54 -6.96 11.29 1.88
C THR A 54 -7.02 12.77 1.49
N ARG A 55 -5.86 13.42 1.34
CA ARG A 55 -5.73 14.78 0.84
C ARG A 55 -5.98 14.85 -0.66
N LEU A 56 -6.72 15.88 -1.05
CA LEU A 56 -7.08 16.16 -2.42
C LEU A 56 -6.06 17.10 -3.06
N ASP A 57 -5.60 16.79 -4.28
CA ASP A 57 -4.76 17.73 -5.05
C ASP A 57 -5.66 18.61 -5.93
N PRO A 58 -5.73 19.93 -5.69
CA PRO A 58 -6.57 20.83 -6.48
C PRO A 58 -6.06 21.03 -7.91
N ASN A 59 -4.82 20.63 -8.22
CA ASN A 59 -4.28 20.62 -9.58
C ASN A 59 -4.80 19.45 -10.41
N CYS A 60 -5.25 18.38 -9.77
CA CYS A 60 -5.65 17.13 -10.44
C CYS A 60 -7.13 16.83 -10.27
N ALA A 61 -7.71 17.13 -9.11
CA ALA A 61 -9.09 16.82 -8.77
C ALA A 61 -10.09 17.38 -9.79
N SER A 62 -11.14 16.61 -10.04
CA SER A 62 -12.31 17.04 -10.81
C SER A 62 -13.12 18.10 -10.04
N ALA A 63 -13.99 18.81 -10.76
CA ALA A 63 -14.90 19.76 -10.11
C ALA A 63 -15.83 19.06 -9.10
N ALA A 64 -16.23 17.81 -9.35
CA ALA A 64 -17.09 17.04 -8.45
C ALA A 64 -16.37 16.70 -7.12
N GLU A 65 -15.10 16.28 -7.21
CA GLU A 65 -14.29 15.99 -6.01
C GLU A 65 -13.99 17.26 -5.22
N LEU A 66 -13.73 18.39 -5.89
CA LEU A 66 -13.49 19.67 -5.24
C LEU A 66 -14.70 20.17 -4.42
N VAL A 67 -15.93 19.81 -4.80
CA VAL A 67 -17.15 20.17 -4.04
C VAL A 67 -17.24 19.44 -2.70
N LEU A 68 -16.53 18.31 -2.53
CA LEU A 68 -16.47 17.60 -1.25
C LEU A 68 -15.70 18.40 -0.19
N LEU A 69 -14.91 19.39 -0.61
CA LEU A 69 -14.16 20.24 0.30
C LEU A 69 -15.07 21.21 1.04
N PRO A 70 -14.87 21.39 2.36
CA PRO A 70 -15.79 22.16 3.17
C PRO A 70 -15.67 23.66 2.82
N GLY A 71 -16.78 24.26 2.39
CA GLY A 71 -16.82 25.66 1.94
C GLY A 71 -16.45 25.87 0.46
N VAL A 72 -16.28 24.80 -0.32
CA VAL A 72 -16.15 24.85 -1.78
C VAL A 72 -17.47 24.42 -2.41
N GLY A 73 -18.21 25.39 -2.95
CA GLY A 73 -19.43 25.11 -3.72
C GLY A 73 -19.14 24.77 -5.18
N PRO A 74 -20.15 24.33 -5.96
CA PRO A 74 -19.99 23.94 -7.37
C PRO A 74 -19.42 25.07 -8.24
N VAL A 75 -19.83 26.31 -7.99
CA VAL A 75 -19.30 27.49 -8.70
C VAL A 75 -17.82 27.72 -8.38
N THR A 76 -17.44 27.59 -7.10
CA THR A 76 -16.04 27.75 -6.67
C THR A 76 -15.17 26.63 -7.23
N ALA A 77 -15.63 25.39 -7.20
CA ALA A 77 -14.94 24.24 -7.78
C ALA A 77 -14.65 24.43 -9.27
N GLN A 78 -15.63 24.89 -10.05
CA GLN A 78 -15.43 25.22 -11.46
C GLN A 78 -14.38 26.33 -11.65
N ARG A 79 -14.40 27.37 -10.81
CA ARG A 79 -13.40 28.44 -10.86
C ARG A 79 -11.99 27.95 -10.50
N ILE A 80 -11.85 26.99 -9.59
CA ILE A 80 -10.56 26.36 -9.28
C ILE A 80 -10.01 25.65 -10.52
N VAL A 81 -10.84 24.83 -11.18
CA VAL A 81 -10.47 24.14 -12.43
C VAL A 81 -10.13 25.13 -13.55
N GLN A 82 -10.88 26.23 -13.66
CA GLN A 82 -10.59 27.26 -14.64
C GLN A 82 -9.30 28.02 -14.32
N SER A 83 -9.08 28.39 -13.06
CA SER A 83 -7.87 29.09 -12.60
C SER A 83 -6.62 28.26 -12.87
N ARG A 84 -6.63 26.94 -12.61
CA ARG A 84 -5.46 26.10 -12.95
C ARG A 84 -5.16 25.99 -14.44
N ARG A 85 -6.18 26.13 -15.30
CA ARG A 85 -6.04 26.13 -16.76
C ARG A 85 -5.53 27.48 -17.30
N GLN A 86 -5.98 28.59 -16.71
CA GLN A 86 -5.68 29.94 -17.21
C GLN A 86 -4.45 30.57 -16.56
N GLN A 87 -4.25 30.35 -15.26
CA GLN A 87 -3.22 31.00 -14.44
C GLN A 87 -2.11 30.01 -14.03
N GLY A 88 -2.18 28.76 -14.46
CA GLY A 88 -1.22 27.71 -14.12
C GLY A 88 -1.51 27.01 -12.79
N ARG A 89 -0.66 26.06 -12.40
CA ARG A 89 -0.87 25.23 -11.20
C ARG A 89 -0.85 26.03 -9.89
N PHE A 90 -1.44 25.47 -8.85
CA PHE A 90 -1.34 25.94 -7.47
C PHE A 90 -0.09 25.32 -6.83
N ALA A 91 0.79 26.15 -6.27
CA ALA A 91 1.99 25.68 -5.58
C ALA A 91 1.70 25.29 -4.12
N ASP A 92 0.72 25.94 -3.49
CA ASP A 92 0.33 25.74 -2.10
C ASP A 92 -1.14 26.11 -1.88
N ALA A 93 -1.60 25.93 -0.64
CA ALA A 93 -2.95 26.28 -0.24
C ALA A 93 -3.23 27.79 -0.33
N ALA A 94 -2.22 28.64 -0.10
CA ALA A 94 -2.38 30.10 -0.18
C ALA A 94 -2.66 30.56 -1.62
N ALA A 95 -2.10 29.89 -2.62
CA ALA A 95 -2.34 30.15 -4.02
C ALA A 95 -3.82 29.97 -4.42
N LEU A 96 -4.61 29.18 -3.68
CA LEU A 96 -6.06 29.07 -3.89
C LEU A 96 -6.81 30.37 -3.61
N ALA A 97 -6.24 31.29 -2.82
CA ALA A 97 -6.85 32.58 -2.54
C ALA A 97 -7.02 33.48 -3.78
N ARG A 98 -6.33 33.18 -4.89
CA ARG A 98 -6.54 33.85 -6.18
C ARG A 98 -7.91 33.53 -6.80
N VAL A 99 -8.57 32.46 -6.36
CA VAL A 99 -9.88 32.05 -6.85
C VAL A 99 -10.97 32.85 -6.14
N ARG A 100 -11.80 33.57 -6.90
CA ARG A 100 -12.93 34.34 -6.35
C ARG A 100 -13.89 33.42 -5.59
N GLY A 101 -14.01 33.65 -4.28
CA GLY A 101 -14.83 32.86 -3.35
C GLY A 101 -14.01 31.98 -2.40
N VAL A 102 -12.69 31.88 -2.60
CA VAL A 102 -11.77 31.24 -1.67
C VAL A 102 -11.02 32.34 -0.89
N GLY A 103 -11.48 32.61 0.33
CA GLY A 103 -10.84 33.59 1.21
C GLY A 103 -9.86 32.93 2.18
N ARG A 104 -9.13 33.74 2.97
CA ARG A 104 -8.16 33.28 3.98
C ARG A 104 -8.73 32.20 4.92
N ARG A 105 -9.94 32.40 5.45
CA ARG A 105 -10.62 31.42 6.32
C ARG A 105 -10.89 30.08 5.63
N THR A 106 -11.18 30.12 4.32
CA THR A 106 -11.37 28.90 3.53
C THR A 106 -10.03 28.21 3.32
N VAL A 107 -8.99 28.94 2.94
CA VAL A 107 -7.63 28.40 2.79
C VAL A 107 -7.14 27.72 4.06
N GLU A 108 -7.27 28.36 5.22
CA GLU A 108 -6.86 27.79 6.51
C GLU A 108 -7.56 26.45 6.81
N ARG A 109 -8.85 26.34 6.47
CA ARG A 109 -9.62 25.09 6.64
C ARG A 109 -9.22 24.01 5.62
N LEU A 110 -8.88 24.42 4.41
CA LEU A 110 -8.52 23.48 3.33
C LEU A 110 -7.08 22.99 3.44
N ALA A 111 -6.15 23.82 3.92
CA ALA A 111 -4.72 23.49 4.01
C ALA A 111 -4.39 22.08 4.54
N PRO A 112 -4.99 21.58 5.64
CA PRO A 112 -4.70 20.22 6.13
C PRO A 112 -5.27 19.09 5.24
N MET A 113 -6.22 19.40 4.36
CA MET A 113 -6.92 18.45 3.48
C MET A 113 -6.35 18.44 2.05
N LEU A 114 -5.32 19.25 1.78
CA LEU A 114 -4.77 19.44 0.44
C LEU A 114 -3.33 18.96 0.36
N ARG A 115 -2.96 18.51 -0.84
CA ARG A 115 -1.60 18.19 -1.27
C ARG A 115 -1.35 18.84 -2.63
N PHE A 116 -0.09 18.99 -3.04
CA PHE A 116 0.28 19.79 -4.23
C PHE A 116 1.35 19.11 -5.09
N ASP A 117 1.46 17.79 -4.94
CA ASP A 117 2.53 16.97 -5.48
C ASP A 117 2.43 16.87 -7.02
N GLY A 118 1.27 17.21 -7.60
CA GLY A 118 1.09 17.27 -9.05
C GLY A 118 0.96 15.90 -9.70
N ASP A 119 0.96 14.84 -8.88
CA ASP A 119 0.69 13.46 -9.24
C ASP A 119 -0.79 13.28 -9.53
N CYS A 120 -1.18 13.72 -10.73
CA CYS A 120 -2.48 13.45 -11.30
C CYS A 120 -2.50 11.99 -11.74
N ALA A 121 -2.57 11.08 -10.77
CA ALA A 121 -2.76 9.65 -11.05
C ALA A 121 -4.00 9.52 -11.94
N ALA A 122 -3.73 9.24 -13.22
CA ALA A 122 -4.64 9.10 -14.35
C ALA A 122 -6.13 9.00 -13.98
N GLY A 123 -6.79 10.15 -13.94
CA GLY A 123 -8.23 10.30 -14.02
C GLY A 123 -8.55 11.18 -15.23
N ALA A 124 -8.33 10.62 -16.43
CA ALA A 124 -8.82 11.16 -17.68
C ALA A 124 -10.25 10.65 -17.91
#